data_AF-A0A527ZEB3-F1
#
_entry.id   AF-A0A527ZEB3-F1
#
_cell.length_a   1.000
_cell.length_b   1.000
_cell.length_c   1.000
_cell.angle_alpha   90.00
_cell.angle_beta   90.00
_cell.angle_gamma   90.00
#
_symmetry.space_group_name_H-M   'P 1'
#
loop_
_entity.id
_entity.type
_entity.pdbx_description
1 polymer ?
#
loop_
_entity_poly.entity_id
_entity_poly.type
_entity_poly.pdbx_seq_one_letter_code
_entity_poly.pdbx_strand_id
1 'polypeptide(L)'
;MAQEQPKTGGTLKVRINADIRATDGLNRDANTDTVLHHIFETLVAYRADLTVGPALAESWTVSDDGKTYAFTLRDGAVFHNGDAVTSSDVKWNW
;
A
#
# COMPACT_ATOMS: atom_id res chain seq x y z
N MET A 1 -30.08 12.51 -10.97
CA MET A 1 -29.91 12.56 -9.51
C MET A 1 -28.74 13.48 -9.23
N ALA A 2 -28.89 14.52 -8.42
CA ALA A 2 -27.78 15.41 -8.10
C ALA A 2 -26.78 14.64 -7.24
N GLN A 3 -25.53 14.58 -7.68
CA GLN A 3 -24.45 13.93 -6.94
C GLN A 3 -24.13 14.80 -5.73
N GLU A 4 -24.26 14.24 -4.53
CA GLU A 4 -23.94 14.94 -3.29
C GLU A 4 -22.47 15.42 -3.32
N GLN A 5 -22.21 16.64 -2.85
CA GLN A 5 -20.84 17.15 -2.81
C GLN A 5 -20.02 16.33 -1.81
N PRO A 6 -18.80 15.89 -2.17
CA PRO A 6 -17.96 15.11 -1.27
C PRO A 6 -17.60 15.94 -0.02
N LYS A 7 -17.80 15.35 1.16
CA LYS A 7 -17.40 15.95 2.44
C LYS A 7 -15.95 15.57 2.76
N THR A 8 -15.10 16.56 3.00
CA THR A 8 -13.71 16.33 3.43
C THR A 8 -13.64 16.01 4.93
N GLY A 9 -12.89 14.96 5.27
CA GLY A 9 -12.59 14.57 6.65
C GLY A 9 -13.72 13.82 7.37
N GLY A 10 -13.52 13.57 8.67
CA GLY A 10 -14.46 12.87 9.55
C GLY A 10 -13.99 11.46 9.96
N THR A 11 -14.90 10.69 10.55
CA THR A 11 -14.64 9.32 10.99
C THR A 11 -15.41 8.34 10.12
N LEU A 12 -14.68 7.48 9.42
CA LEU A 12 -15.26 6.29 8.79
C LEU A 12 -15.39 5.18 9.86
N LYS A 13 -16.60 4.67 10.06
CA LYS A 13 -16.87 3.54 10.96
C LYS A 13 -17.18 2.30 10.12
N VAL A 14 -16.35 1.28 10.24
CA VAL A 14 -16.48 0.02 9.50
C VAL A 14 -16.65 -1.12 10.49
N ARG A 15 -17.53 -2.08 10.17
CA ARG A 15 -17.64 -3.34 10.91
C ARG A 15 -16.75 -4.39 10.25
N ILE A 16 -15.93 -5.05 11.05
CA ILE A 16 -15.23 -6.28 10.69
C ILE A 16 -15.97 -7.45 11.39
N ASN A 17 -16.08 -8.61 10.74
CA ASN A 17 -16.91 -9.71 11.24
C ASN A 17 -16.20 -10.64 12.25
N ALA A 18 -14.87 -10.51 12.40
CA ALA A 18 -14.06 -11.19 13.40
C ALA A 18 -12.76 -10.40 13.65
N ASP A 19 -12.00 -10.79 14.68
CA ASP A 19 -10.70 -10.18 15.00
C ASP A 19 -9.68 -10.38 13.86
N ILE A 20 -8.70 -9.47 13.78
CA ILE A 20 -7.54 -9.62 12.89
C ILE A 20 -6.58 -10.67 13.45
N ARG A 21 -5.78 -11.27 12.57
CA ARG A 21 -4.82 -12.32 12.96
C ARG A 21 -3.53 -11.78 13.56
N ALA A 22 -3.01 -10.70 12.97
CA ALA A 22 -1.74 -10.10 13.38
C ALA A 22 -1.61 -8.67 12.83
N THR A 23 -0.64 -7.93 13.37
CA THR A 23 -0.24 -6.61 12.87
C THR A 23 1.15 -6.60 12.26
N ASP A 24 1.79 -7.77 12.15
CA ASP A 24 3.18 -7.94 11.70
C ASP A 24 3.37 -7.88 10.18
N GLY A 25 2.28 -7.80 9.42
CA GLY A 25 2.32 -7.77 7.95
C GLY A 25 2.53 -9.13 7.28
N LEU A 26 2.67 -10.23 8.04
CA LEU A 26 2.96 -11.57 7.51
C LEU A 26 1.79 -12.54 7.66
N ASN A 27 1.18 -12.62 8.86
CA ASN A 27 0.06 -13.54 9.09
C ASN A 27 -1.28 -12.86 8.73
N ARG A 28 -1.70 -13.02 7.48
CA ARG A 28 -2.79 -12.22 6.88
C ARG A 28 -4.03 -13.04 6.48
N ASP A 29 -5.18 -12.38 6.50
CA ASP A 29 -6.47 -12.79 5.94
C ASP A 29 -7.31 -11.57 5.57
N ALA A 30 -8.52 -11.76 5.04
CA ALA A 30 -9.36 -10.66 4.56
C ALA A 30 -9.67 -9.59 5.62
N ASN A 31 -9.87 -10.00 6.88
CA ASN A 31 -10.10 -9.05 7.98
C ASN A 31 -8.83 -8.29 8.33
N THR A 32 -7.71 -8.99 8.39
CA THR A 32 -6.39 -8.40 8.63
C THR A 32 -6.04 -7.39 7.55
N ASP A 33 -6.30 -7.71 6.28
CA ASP A 33 -6.05 -6.83 5.14
C ASP A 33 -6.91 -5.57 5.14
N THR A 34 -8.15 -5.65 5.65
CA THR A 34 -9.03 -4.48 5.84
C THR A 34 -8.38 -3.43 6.74
N VAL A 35 -7.55 -3.86 7.71
CA VAL A 35 -6.81 -2.96 8.61
C VAL A 35 -5.44 -2.61 8.04
N LEU A 36 -4.66 -3.61 7.63
CA LEU A 36 -3.25 -3.43 7.28
C LEU A 36 -3.02 -2.57 6.03
N HIS A 37 -3.95 -2.52 5.09
CA HIS A 37 -3.87 -1.61 3.93
C HIS A 37 -3.90 -0.12 4.31
N HIS A 38 -4.24 0.21 5.56
CA HIS A 38 -4.20 1.59 6.08
C HIS A 38 -2.92 1.88 6.88
N ILE A 39 -2.06 0.89 7.08
CA ILE A 39 -0.84 0.98 7.90
C ILE A 39 0.41 0.79 7.04
N PHE A 40 0.37 -0.16 6.11
CA PHE A 40 1.49 -0.52 5.24
C PHE A 40 1.20 -0.14 3.79
N GLU A 41 2.26 0.25 3.08
CA GLU A 41 2.23 0.51 1.65
C GLU A 41 3.23 -0.39 0.91
N THR A 42 2.82 -0.92 -0.24
CA THR A 42 3.63 -1.79 -1.10
C THR A 42 4.31 -0.99 -2.22
N LEU A 43 5.21 -1.62 -2.98
CA LEU A 43 5.84 -0.98 -4.16
C LEU A 43 4.80 -0.50 -5.18
N VAL A 44 3.79 -1.34 -5.43
CA VAL A 44 2.67 -1.07 -6.35
C VAL A 44 1.36 -1.44 -5.68
N ALA A 45 0.25 -0.85 -6.14
CA ALA A 45 -1.10 -1.11 -5.62
C ALA A 45 -2.13 -1.27 -6.74
N TYR A 46 -3.30 -1.82 -6.40
CA TYR A 46 -4.43 -1.85 -7.32
C TYR A 46 -5.10 -0.47 -7.39
N ARG A 47 -5.40 -0.04 -8.62
CA ARG A 47 -6.30 1.08 -8.88
C ARG A 47 -7.76 0.64 -8.71
N ALA A 48 -8.66 1.62 -8.75
CA ALA A 48 -10.10 1.38 -8.67
C ALA A 48 -10.64 0.47 -9.80
N ASP A 49 -9.95 0.43 -10.94
CA ASP A 49 -10.25 -0.46 -12.08
C ASP A 49 -9.51 -1.81 -12.01
N LEU A 50 -8.87 -2.11 -10.88
CA LEU A 50 -8.07 -3.31 -10.62
C LEU A 50 -6.79 -3.42 -11.46
N THR A 51 -6.40 -2.37 -12.18
CA THR A 51 -5.08 -2.32 -12.82
C THR A 51 -3.98 -2.07 -11.78
N VAL A 52 -2.76 -2.53 -12.07
CA VAL A 52 -1.59 -2.27 -11.21
C VAL A 52 -1.08 -0.84 -11.44
N GLY A 53 -0.86 -0.10 -10.36
CA GLY A 53 -0.40 1.29 -10.39
C GLY A 53 0.66 1.62 -9.34
N PRO A 54 1.27 2.83 -9.44
CA PRO A 54 2.23 3.34 -8.47
C PRO A 54 1.69 3.38 -7.04
N ALA A 55 2.59 3.16 -6.07
CA ALA A 55 2.35 3.32 -4.64
C ALA A 55 3.61 3.91 -3.98
N LEU A 56 4.43 3.10 -3.30
CA LEU A 56 5.75 3.53 -2.83
C LEU A 56 6.71 3.74 -4.01
N ALA A 57 6.64 2.87 -5.03
CA ALA A 57 7.35 3.09 -6.28
C ALA A 57 6.53 4.01 -7.19
N GLU A 58 7.15 5.09 -7.65
CA GLU A 58 6.53 6.04 -8.59
C GLU A 58 6.57 5.54 -10.04
N SER A 59 7.56 4.70 -10.36
CA SER A 59 7.72 4.08 -11.67
C SER A 59 8.52 2.77 -11.57
N TRP A 60 8.43 1.95 -12.61
CA TRP A 60 9.29 0.77 -12.74
C TRP A 60 9.53 0.43 -14.21
N THR A 61 10.64 -0.24 -14.48
CA THR A 61 10.95 -0.85 -15.78
C THR A 61 11.02 -2.36 -15.65
N VAL A 62 10.75 -3.05 -16.75
CA VAL A 62 10.84 -4.51 -16.86
C VAL A 62 11.79 -4.84 -18.01
N SER A 63 12.74 -5.73 -17.79
CA SER A 63 13.65 -6.20 -18.85
C SER A 63 12.90 -6.95 -19.94
N ASP A 64 13.49 -7.01 -21.14
CA ASP A 64 12.90 -7.69 -22.31
C ASP A 64 12.57 -9.17 -22.05
N ASP A 65 13.33 -9.83 -21.18
CA ASP A 65 13.11 -11.24 -20.78
C ASP A 65 12.10 -11.41 -19.63
N GLY A 66 11.57 -10.31 -19.08
CA GLY A 66 10.58 -10.31 -18.01
C GLY A 66 11.11 -10.72 -16.63
N LYS A 67 12.43 -10.83 -16.44
CA LYS A 67 13.03 -11.37 -15.21
C LYS A 67 13.59 -10.32 -14.26
N THR A 68 13.83 -9.10 -14.75
CA THR A 68 14.38 -8.01 -13.95
C THR A 68 13.38 -6.87 -13.91
N TYR A 69 13.05 -6.45 -12.68
CA TYR A 69 12.21 -5.29 -12.41
C TYR A 69 13.06 -4.26 -11.66
N ALA A 70 13.11 -3.03 -12.17
CA ALA A 70 13.75 -1.92 -11.48
C ALA A 70 12.69 -0.91 -11.04
N PHE A 71 12.56 -0.69 -9.74
CA PHE A 71 11.57 0.22 -9.14
C PHE A 71 12.25 1.52 -8.71
N THR A 72 11.68 2.65 -9.09
CA THR A 72 12.07 3.97 -8.59
C THR A 72 11.14 4.32 -7.43
N LEU A 73 11.69 4.49 -6.23
CA LEU A 73 10.91 4.91 -5.05
C LEU A 73 10.62 6.40 -5.11
N ARG A 74 9.45 6.82 -4.64
CA ARG A 74 9.10 8.25 -4.56
C ARG A 74 9.97 8.97 -3.53
N ASP A 75 10.32 10.22 -3.84
CA ASP A 75 11.08 11.06 -2.93
C ASP A 75 10.27 11.42 -1.67
N GLY A 76 10.99 11.54 -0.54
CA GLY A 76 10.41 12.00 0.73
C GLY A 76 9.48 11.01 1.41
N ALA A 77 9.44 9.74 0.98
CA ALA A 77 8.74 8.70 1.70
C ALA A 77 9.36 8.50 3.10
N VAL A 78 8.51 8.52 4.12
CA VAL A 78 8.92 8.36 5.53
C VAL A 78 8.02 7.34 6.22
N PHE A 79 8.60 6.61 7.18
CA PHE A 79 7.84 5.81 8.13
C PHE A 79 7.16 6.71 9.17
N HIS A 80 6.21 6.14 9.92
CA HIS A 80 5.49 6.89 10.97
C HIS A 80 6.39 7.43 12.09
N ASN A 81 7.59 6.88 12.26
CA ASN A 81 8.60 7.37 13.22
C ASN A 81 9.48 8.51 12.66
N GLY A 82 9.31 8.88 11.38
CA GLY A 82 10.05 9.94 10.71
C GLY A 82 11.29 9.47 9.93
N ASP A 83 11.68 8.20 10.02
CA ASP A 83 12.81 7.67 9.25
C ASP A 83 12.48 7.63 7.76
N ALA A 84 13.46 7.91 6.91
CA ALA A 84 13.31 7.84 5.47
C ALA A 84 13.15 6.38 5.01
N VAL A 85 12.25 6.14 4.07
CA VAL A 85 12.07 4.83 3.42
C VAL A 85 13.10 4.71 2.29
N THR A 86 13.87 3.63 2.29
CA THR A 86 14.91 3.38 1.28
C THR A 86 14.74 2.02 0.59
N SER A 87 15.48 1.81 -0.50
CA SER A 87 15.51 0.50 -1.17
C SER A 87 16.09 -0.62 -0.30
N SER A 88 16.87 -0.29 0.72
CA SER A 88 17.36 -1.27 1.71
C SER A 88 16.24 -1.83 2.57
N ASP A 89 15.26 -1.00 2.95
CA ASP A 89 14.10 -1.42 3.74
C ASP A 89 13.18 -2.34 2.93
N VAL A 90 13.00 -2.02 1.64
CA VAL A 90 12.30 -2.87 0.69
C VAL A 90 13.02 -4.23 0.58
N LYS A 91 14.34 -4.23 0.41
CA LYS A 91 15.13 -5.46 0.30
C LYS A 91 15.09 -6.31 1.57
N TRP A 92 15.08 -5.70 2.75
CA TRP A 92 15.04 -6.41 4.03
C TRP A 92 13.74 -7.19 4.25
N ASN A 93 12.63 -6.76 3.65
CA ASN A 93 11.31 -7.38 3.80
C ASN A 93 11.09 -8.62 2.91
N TRP A 94 12.09 -9.07 2.13
CA TRP A 94 12.00 -10.19 1.19
C TRP A 94 13.05 -11.27 1.50
#